data_AF-A0A6N4SLS0-F1
#
_entry.id   AF-A0A6N4SLS0-F1
#
_cell.length_a   1.000
_cell.length_b   1.000
_cell.length_c   1.000
_cell.angle_alpha   90.00
_cell.angle_beta   90.00
_cell.angle_gamma   90.00
#
_symmetry.space_group_name_H-M   'P 1'
#
loop_
_entity.id
_entity.type
_entity.pdbx_description
1 polymer ?
#
loop_
_entity_poly.entity_id
_entity_poly.type
_entity_poly.pdbx_seq_one_letter_code
_entity_poly.pdbx_strand_id
1 'polypeptide(L)'
;MQFKSTALLMAMAMATLTTASPISTKRTTDTATDSWPVSGFSVGCSPAACAYKFSVTRAAGTTNPGFNTTCEGSDYTSDWQACADSSISAKIVPKTYPFWEVDVMHTYVTVNQEGWAQALANATVEDTVSKFIVTVYQVEGVE
;
A
#
# COMPACT_ATOMS: atom_id res chain seq x y z
N MET A 1 -53.29 44.29 -38.81
CA MET A 1 -52.20 44.44 -39.78
C MET A 1 -51.18 43.36 -39.51
N GLN A 2 -50.84 42.59 -40.54
CA GLN A 2 -49.96 41.42 -40.54
C GLN A 2 -48.49 41.86 -40.54
N PHE A 3 -47.61 41.15 -39.82
CA PHE A 3 -46.18 41.16 -40.13
C PHE A 3 -45.67 39.72 -40.28
N LYS A 4 -44.90 39.55 -41.36
CA LYS A 4 -44.46 38.32 -42.00
C LYS A 4 -43.25 37.67 -41.29
N SER A 5 -43.13 36.36 -41.46
CA SER A 5 -41.93 35.53 -41.21
C SER A 5 -40.62 36.11 -41.74
N THR A 6 -39.50 35.90 -41.05
CA THR A 6 -38.31 35.23 -41.64
C THR A 6 -37.25 34.84 -40.59
N ALA A 7 -36.57 33.72 -40.90
CA ALA A 7 -35.19 33.33 -40.60
C ALA A 7 -34.84 32.65 -39.26
N LEU A 8 -34.59 31.34 -39.40
CA LEU A 8 -33.66 30.49 -38.66
C LEU A 8 -32.39 31.24 -38.21
N LEU A 9 -32.00 31.06 -36.95
CA LEU A 9 -30.60 31.11 -36.54
C LEU A 9 -30.26 29.85 -35.74
N MET A 10 -29.31 29.12 -36.30
CA MET A 10 -28.76 27.85 -35.88
C MET A 10 -27.31 28.11 -35.48
N ALA A 11 -26.92 27.85 -34.23
CA ALA A 11 -25.55 27.75 -33.71
C ALA A 11 -25.63 27.69 -32.18
N MET A 12 -24.84 26.95 -31.41
CA MET A 12 -23.71 26.06 -31.65
C MET A 12 -23.62 25.21 -30.38
N ALA A 13 -23.71 23.89 -30.49
CA ALA A 13 -23.39 23.01 -29.37
C ALA A 13 -21.86 22.97 -29.25
N MET A 14 -21.30 23.68 -28.26
CA MET A 14 -19.90 23.53 -27.88
C MET A 14 -19.75 22.24 -27.07
N ALA A 15 -19.46 21.13 -27.76
CA ALA A 15 -18.94 19.93 -27.11
C ALA A 15 -17.48 20.20 -26.72
N THR A 16 -17.24 20.56 -25.47
CA THR A 16 -15.89 20.58 -24.90
C THR A 16 -15.42 19.13 -24.76
N LEU A 17 -14.57 18.68 -25.68
CA LEU A 17 -13.82 17.44 -25.54
C LEU A 17 -12.81 17.64 -24.40
N THR A 18 -13.13 17.16 -23.20
CA THR A 18 -12.15 17.02 -22.13
C THR A 18 -11.18 15.91 -22.55
N THR A 19 -9.96 16.31 -22.91
CA THR A 19 -8.87 15.37 -23.15
C THR A 19 -8.48 14.73 -21.82
N ALA A 20 -8.98 13.52 -21.54
CA ALA A 20 -8.48 12.72 -20.43
C ALA A 20 -7.09 12.20 -20.81
N SER A 21 -6.06 12.57 -20.04
CA SER A 21 -4.72 12.01 -20.18
C SER A 21 -4.68 10.63 -19.51
N PRO A 22 -4.08 9.60 -20.12
CA PRO A 22 -3.97 8.29 -19.50
C PRO A 22 -2.98 8.36 -18.33
N ILE A 23 -3.46 8.06 -17.12
CA ILE A 23 -2.62 7.82 -15.95
C ILE A 23 -1.87 6.50 -16.19
N SER A 24 -0.53 6.53 -16.17
CA SER A 24 0.29 5.34 -16.36
C SER A 24 0.48 4.62 -15.03
N THR A 25 -0.27 3.53 -14.79
CA THR A 25 -0.02 2.66 -13.64
C THR A 25 1.23 1.82 -13.92
N LYS A 26 2.31 2.03 -13.17
CA LYS A 26 3.48 1.15 -13.22
C LYS A 26 3.33 0.07 -12.16
N ARG A 27 3.23 -1.19 -12.61
CA ARG A 27 3.45 -2.36 -11.76
C ARG A 27 4.82 -2.90 -12.10
N THR A 28 5.81 -2.57 -11.27
CA THR A 28 7.15 -3.14 -11.41
C THR A 28 7.28 -4.27 -10.40
N THR A 29 7.43 -5.50 -10.88
CA THR A 29 7.93 -6.60 -10.07
C THR A 29 9.44 -6.45 -9.93
N ASP A 30 9.90 -5.37 -9.30
CA ASP A 30 11.31 -5.23 -8.91
C ASP A 30 11.50 -6.05 -7.64
N THR A 31 11.61 -7.35 -7.86
CA THR A 31 11.57 -8.40 -6.84
C THR A 31 12.97 -8.73 -6.33
N ALA A 32 13.07 -8.87 -5.00
CA ALA A 32 14.12 -9.57 -4.25
C ALA A 32 15.34 -8.80 -3.70
N THR A 33 15.43 -7.47 -3.78
CA THR A 33 16.57 -6.74 -3.16
C THR A 33 16.23 -5.82 -1.99
N ASP A 34 14.96 -5.40 -1.83
CA ASP A 34 14.58 -4.56 -0.69
C ASP A 34 14.08 -5.46 0.46
N SER A 35 14.91 -5.54 1.51
CA SER A 35 14.74 -6.40 2.67
C SER A 35 14.57 -5.55 3.92
N TRP A 36 13.50 -5.77 4.68
CA TRP A 36 13.19 -4.98 5.87
C TRP A 36 13.36 -5.83 7.12
N PRO A 37 14.35 -5.52 7.97
CA PRO A 37 14.52 -6.22 9.24
C PRO A 37 13.32 -6.01 10.16
N VAL A 38 12.80 -7.12 10.67
CA VAL A 38 11.78 -7.18 11.71
C VAL A 38 12.42 -7.62 13.02
N SER A 39 11.98 -7.03 14.13
CA SER A 39 12.45 -7.37 15.47
C SER A 39 11.33 -7.27 16.50
N GLY A 40 11.48 -8.00 17.61
CA GLY A 40 10.50 -8.01 18.68
C GLY A 40 9.15 -8.60 18.27
N PHE A 41 9.14 -9.50 17.27
CA PHE A 41 7.91 -10.16 16.86
C PHE A 41 7.37 -11.03 17.98
N SER A 42 6.08 -10.87 18.23
CA SER A 42 5.30 -11.67 19.16
C SER A 42 3.87 -11.77 18.64
N VAL A 43 3.28 -12.94 18.84
CA VAL A 43 1.88 -13.21 18.52
C VAL A 43 1.25 -13.95 19.69
N GLY A 44 0.06 -13.53 20.10
CA GLY A 44 -0.68 -14.11 21.21
C GLY A 44 -2.13 -14.33 20.82
N CYS A 45 -2.58 -15.58 20.91
CA CYS A 45 -3.91 -15.98 20.47
C CYS A 45 -4.90 -16.14 21.62
N SER A 46 -6.10 -15.62 21.41
CA SER A 46 -7.30 -15.93 22.17
C SER A 46 -8.27 -16.73 21.29
N PRO A 47 -9.35 -17.30 21.85
CA PRO A 47 -10.39 -17.96 21.03
C PRO A 47 -11.04 -17.06 19.98
N ALA A 48 -10.96 -15.73 20.13
CA ALA A 48 -11.60 -14.77 19.23
C ALA A 48 -10.66 -14.28 18.11
N ALA A 49 -9.38 -14.05 18.43
CA ALA A 49 -8.38 -13.49 17.52
C ALA A 49 -6.96 -13.63 18.10
N CYS A 50 -5.97 -13.49 17.24
CA CYS A 50 -4.56 -13.39 17.56
C CYS A 50 -4.07 -11.95 17.41
N ALA A 51 -3.48 -11.41 18.46
CA ALA A 51 -2.84 -10.11 18.46
C ALA A 51 -1.35 -10.25 18.14
N TYR A 52 -0.79 -9.31 17.39
CA TYR A 52 0.64 -9.24 17.08
C TYR A 52 1.25 -7.91 17.46
N LYS A 53 2.56 -7.95 17.68
CA LYS A 53 3.40 -6.78 17.87
C LYS A 53 4.81 -7.03 17.31
N PHE A 54 5.35 -6.07 16.58
CA PHE A 54 6.75 -6.07 16.12
C PHE A 54 7.23 -4.67 15.74
N SER A 55 8.54 -4.49 15.62
CA SER A 55 9.14 -3.31 15.00
C SER A 55 9.74 -3.69 13.65
N VAL A 56 9.60 -2.82 12.65
CA VAL A 56 10.14 -3.01 11.30
C VAL A 56 10.89 -1.76 10.87
N THR A 57 12.01 -1.99 10.17
CA THR A 57 12.91 -0.92 9.74
C THR A 57 13.29 -1.06 8.29
N ARG A 58 13.56 0.08 7.66
CA ARG A 58 14.11 0.17 6.31
C ARG A 58 15.03 1.37 6.24
N ALA A 59 16.24 1.18 5.72
CA ALA A 59 17.13 2.29 5.43
C ALA A 59 16.58 3.14 4.28
N ALA A 60 16.77 4.47 4.34
CA ALA A 60 16.37 5.34 3.24
C ALA A 60 17.15 5.00 1.97
N GLY A 61 16.44 4.92 0.84
CA GLY A 61 17.01 4.73 -0.48
C GLY A 61 16.84 5.97 -1.35
N THR A 62 17.26 5.88 -2.61
CA THR A 62 17.12 6.98 -3.59
C THR A 62 15.66 7.28 -3.94
N THR A 63 14.81 6.25 -4.00
CA THR A 63 13.43 6.35 -4.50
C THR A 63 12.35 6.09 -3.46
N ASN A 64 12.70 5.42 -2.37
CA ASN A 64 11.76 5.00 -1.33
C ASN A 64 12.31 5.49 0.02
N PRO A 65 11.52 6.24 0.82
CA PRO A 65 11.97 6.79 2.08
C PRO A 65 12.25 5.70 3.12
N GLY A 66 13.14 6.00 4.06
CA GLY A 66 13.43 5.11 5.18
C GLY A 66 12.34 5.21 6.25
N PHE A 67 12.16 4.14 7.01
CA PHE A 67 11.23 4.13 8.14
C PHE A 67 11.78 3.27 9.28
N ASN A 68 11.31 3.58 10.49
CA ASN A 68 11.50 2.76 11.68
C ASN A 68 10.23 2.91 12.53
N THR A 69 9.44 1.85 12.62
CA THR A 69 8.11 1.91 13.21
C THR A 69 7.79 0.64 13.98
N THR A 70 6.80 0.76 14.87
CA THR A 70 6.21 -0.37 15.58
C THR A 70 4.81 -0.60 15.05
N CYS A 71 4.51 -1.86 14.77
CA CYS A 71 3.22 -2.34 14.29
C CYS A 71 2.56 -3.18 15.39
N GLU A 72 1.33 -2.85 15.72
CA GLU A 72 0.48 -3.58 16.66
C GLU A 72 -0.89 -3.76 16.04
N GLY A 73 -1.47 -4.95 16.16
CA GLY A 73 -2.77 -5.24 15.58
C GLY A 73 -3.29 -6.63 15.92
N SER A 74 -4.35 -7.04 15.23
CA SER A 74 -4.92 -8.38 15.36
C SER A 74 -5.43 -8.95 14.04
N ASP A 75 -5.57 -10.26 13.94
CA ASP A 75 -6.14 -10.92 12.75
C ASP A 75 -7.69 -10.88 12.70
N TYR A 76 -8.36 -10.19 13.64
CA TYR A 76 -9.82 -10.20 13.76
C TYR A 76 -10.57 -9.79 12.48
N THR A 77 -10.09 -8.79 11.75
CA THR A 77 -10.71 -8.34 10.50
C THR A 77 -9.94 -8.75 9.24
N SER A 78 -8.78 -9.39 9.36
CA SER A 78 -7.82 -9.67 8.27
C SER A 78 -7.32 -8.44 7.48
N ASP A 79 -7.74 -7.23 7.87
CA ASP A 79 -7.38 -5.99 7.19
C ASP A 79 -5.99 -5.50 7.59
N TRP A 80 -5.43 -4.69 6.70
CA TRP A 80 -4.25 -3.89 6.98
C TRP A 80 -4.52 -2.91 8.12
N GLN A 81 -3.68 -2.96 9.15
CA GLN A 81 -3.71 -2.03 10.28
C GLN A 81 -2.50 -1.10 10.20
N ALA A 82 -2.74 0.20 10.39
CA ALA A 82 -1.67 1.18 10.39
C ALA A 82 -0.72 0.95 11.57
N CYS A 83 0.58 1.04 11.30
CA CYS A 83 1.60 1.06 12.34
C CYS A 83 1.69 2.46 12.98
N ALA A 84 2.60 2.65 13.93
CA ALA A 84 2.81 3.95 14.58
C ALA A 84 3.18 5.06 13.57
N ASP A 85 3.98 4.71 12.57
CA ASP A 85 4.12 5.47 11.33
C ASP A 85 2.96 5.12 10.38
N SER A 86 2.12 6.10 10.07
CA SER A 86 0.93 5.93 9.23
C SER A 86 1.23 5.66 7.75
N SER A 87 2.48 5.84 7.30
CA SER A 87 2.90 5.41 5.97
C SER A 87 3.08 3.89 5.88
N ILE A 88 3.14 3.20 7.02
CA ILE A 88 3.33 1.77 7.13
C ILE A 88 2.06 1.11 7.66
N SER A 89 1.66 0.02 7.02
CA SER A 89 0.60 -0.86 7.50
C SER A 89 1.09 -2.30 7.58
N ALA A 90 0.51 -3.08 8.47
CA ALA A 90 0.83 -4.47 8.66
C ALA A 90 -0.43 -5.33 8.83
N LYS A 91 -0.27 -6.62 8.61
CA LYS A 91 -1.21 -7.67 9.05
C LYS A 91 -0.47 -8.98 9.24
N ILE A 92 -1.11 -9.92 9.91
CA ILE A 92 -0.67 -11.30 9.96
C ILE A 92 -1.73 -12.20 9.32
N VAL A 93 -1.28 -13.30 8.72
CA VAL A 93 -2.15 -14.35 8.18
C VAL A 93 -1.74 -15.67 8.83
N PRO A 94 -2.66 -16.35 9.56
CA PRO A 94 -2.38 -17.67 10.11
C PRO A 94 -2.00 -18.66 9.01
N LYS A 95 -0.93 -19.43 9.21
CA LYS A 95 -0.60 -20.61 8.39
C LYS A 95 -0.77 -21.87 9.24
N THR A 96 -0.27 -23.01 8.76
CA THR A 96 -0.23 -24.24 9.57
C THR A 96 0.58 -23.96 10.84
N TYR A 97 -0.04 -24.15 12.01
CA TYR A 97 0.61 -23.93 13.30
C TYR A 97 1.99 -24.62 13.35
N PRO A 98 3.05 -23.96 13.86
CA PRO A 98 3.11 -22.64 14.53
C PRO A 98 3.46 -21.44 13.62
N PHE A 99 3.17 -21.51 12.32
CA PHE A 99 3.62 -20.51 11.35
C PHE A 99 2.61 -19.38 11.09
N TRP A 100 3.15 -18.19 10.85
CA TRP A 100 2.45 -16.96 10.52
C TRP A 100 3.10 -16.31 9.31
N GLU A 101 2.29 -15.81 8.38
CA GLU A 101 2.76 -14.88 7.36
C GLU A 101 2.58 -13.46 7.89
N VAL A 102 3.66 -12.69 7.87
CA VAL A 102 3.68 -11.30 8.30
C VAL A 102 3.82 -10.45 7.06
N ASP A 103 2.78 -9.69 6.75
CA ASP A 103 2.75 -8.77 5.62
C ASP A 103 2.98 -7.34 6.12
N VAL A 104 3.82 -6.59 5.39
CA VAL A 104 4.12 -5.17 5.65
C VAL A 104 3.97 -4.40 4.34
N MET A 105 3.28 -3.27 4.39
CA MET A 105 3.07 -2.37 3.26
C MET A 105 3.60 -0.98 3.60
N HIS A 106 4.42 -0.40 2.73
CA HIS A 106 4.90 0.97 2.83
C HIS A 106 4.31 1.81 1.69
N THR A 107 3.52 2.82 2.04
CA THR A 107 2.92 3.79 1.11
C THR A 107 3.69 5.11 1.17
N TYR A 108 4.20 5.57 0.03
CA TYR A 108 4.99 6.80 -0.05
C TYR A 108 4.72 7.58 -1.34
N VAL A 109 5.00 8.88 -1.31
CA VAL A 109 4.96 9.75 -2.49
C VAL A 109 6.21 9.50 -3.33
N THR A 110 6.07 9.44 -4.65
CA THR A 110 7.20 9.25 -5.57
C THR A 110 8.17 10.44 -5.51
N VAL A 111 9.43 10.23 -5.89
CA VAL A 111 10.49 11.27 -5.76
C VAL A 111 10.24 12.55 -6.57
N ASN A 112 9.50 12.45 -7.68
CA ASN A 112 9.05 13.60 -8.48
C ASN A 112 7.83 14.31 -7.88
N GLN A 113 7.22 13.76 -6.81
CA GLN A 113 5.99 14.27 -6.19
C GLN A 113 4.76 14.27 -7.13
N GLU A 114 4.81 13.52 -8.23
CA GLU A 114 3.75 13.46 -9.25
C GLU A 114 2.78 12.30 -9.00
N GLY A 115 3.13 11.35 -8.12
CA GLY A 115 2.26 10.24 -7.78
C GLY A 115 2.62 9.52 -6.48
N TRP A 116 2.22 8.26 -6.39
CA TRP A 116 2.34 7.44 -5.19
C TRP A 116 2.86 6.05 -5.52
N ALA A 117 3.52 5.44 -4.54
CA ALA A 117 3.98 4.07 -4.61
C ALA A 117 3.65 3.31 -3.32
N GLN A 118 3.44 2.00 -3.47
CA GLN A 118 3.22 1.03 -2.41
C GLN A 118 4.19 -0.12 -2.61
N ALA A 119 5.06 -0.33 -1.63
CA ALA A 119 5.89 -1.53 -1.57
C ALA A 119 5.26 -2.54 -0.61
N LEU A 120 5.04 -3.77 -1.08
CA LEU A 120 4.53 -4.87 -0.27
C LEU A 120 5.64 -5.89 -0.03
N ALA A 121 5.84 -6.23 1.24
CA ALA A 121 6.82 -7.19 1.69
C ALA A 121 6.19 -8.23 2.60
N ASN A 122 6.71 -9.46 2.58
CA ASN A 122 6.26 -10.50 3.49
C ASN A 122 7.37 -11.47 3.91
N ALA A 123 7.06 -12.27 4.92
CA ALA A 123 7.80 -13.47 5.29
C ALA A 123 6.90 -14.44 6.06
N THR A 124 7.22 -15.72 5.99
CA THR A 124 6.65 -16.75 6.87
C THR A 124 7.59 -16.99 8.03
N VAL A 125 7.08 -16.92 9.25
CA VAL A 125 7.83 -17.01 10.49
C VAL A 125 7.11 -17.89 11.51
N GLU A 126 7.87 -18.60 12.35
CA GLU A 126 7.35 -19.34 13.49
C GLU A 126 7.08 -18.39 14.67
N ASP A 127 6.03 -18.65 15.47
CA ASP A 127 5.62 -17.79 16.59
C ASP A 127 6.70 -17.56 17.68
N THR A 128 7.71 -18.44 17.77
CA THR A 128 8.84 -18.31 18.71
C THR A 128 9.97 -17.41 18.20
N VAL A 129 9.98 -17.06 16.91
CA VAL A 129 11.07 -16.30 16.28
C VAL A 129 10.80 -14.80 16.40
N SER A 130 11.58 -14.11 17.23
CA SER A 130 11.42 -12.67 17.47
C SER A 130 12.09 -11.76 16.42
N LYS A 131 12.93 -12.29 15.53
CA LYS A 131 13.68 -11.52 14.53
C LYS A 131 13.74 -12.26 13.20
N PHE A 132 13.43 -11.57 12.11
CA PHE A 132 13.47 -12.09 10.75
C PHE A 132 13.49 -10.93 9.75
N ILE A 133 13.41 -11.23 8.46
CA ILE A 133 13.42 -10.24 7.37
C ILE A 133 12.16 -10.46 6.53
N VAL A 134 11.39 -9.40 6.29
CA VAL A 134 10.37 -9.39 5.24
C VAL A 134 11.00 -8.89 3.95
N THR A 135 10.63 -9.48 2.81
CA THR A 135 11.21 -9.14 1.51
C THR A 135 10.14 -8.56 0.61
N VAL A 136 10.45 -7.44 -0.04
CA VAL A 136 9.54 -6.83 -1.02
C VAL A 136 9.32 -7.78 -2.19
N TYR A 137 8.06 -8.15 -2.41
CA TYR A 137 7.65 -9.02 -3.50
C TYR A 137 6.90 -8.25 -4.60
N GLN A 138 6.43 -7.02 -4.30
CA GLN A 138 5.67 -6.23 -5.24
C GLN A 138 5.81 -4.74 -4.93
N VAL A 139 5.97 -3.93 -5.98
CA VAL A 139 5.83 -2.48 -5.91
C VAL A 139 4.77 -2.06 -6.93
N GLU A 140 3.77 -1.34 -6.45
CA GLU A 140 2.72 -0.75 -7.28
C GLU A 140 2.75 0.75 -7.14
N GLY A 141 2.44 1.48 -8.20
CA GLY A 141 2.34 2.92 -8.11
C GLY A 141 1.84 3.59 -9.37
N VAL A 142 1.70 4.89 -9.24
CA VAL A 142 1.40 5.82 -10.33
C VAL A 142 2.49 6.88 -10.30
N GLU A 143 3.03 7.20 -11.47
CA GLU A 143 3.87 8.38 -11.70
C GLU A 143 3.10 9.40 -12.53
#